data_AF-A0A7R9LAQ3-F1
#
_entry.id   AF-A0A7R9LAQ3-F1
#
_cell.length_a   1.000
_cell.length_b   1.000
_cell.length_c   1.000
_cell.angle_alpha   90.00
_cell.angle_beta   90.00
_cell.angle_gamma   90.00
#
_symmetry.space_group_name_H-M   'P 1'
#
loop_
_entity.id
_entity.type
_entity.pdbx_description
1 polymer ?
#
loop_
_entity_poly.entity_id
_entity_poly.type
_entity_poly.pdbx_seq_one_letter_code
_entity_poly.pdbx_strand_id
1 'polypeptide(L)'
;MYIRDQIEFLEAVVKSLSNYEYGGTILKNFSHWSSMIAESAKIKYLKKDDIYTDTSFVGMQLGNSVSDKKLKEVCNNFASAYENIAQAKRTMNEKLSDIIQELGLLKKKSKQIDMQRKTVSDTRYDLEEMQQDNIHKDDTKSN
;
A
#
# COMPACT_ATOMS: atom_id res chain seq x y z
N MET A 1 -15.85 11.06 13.55
CA MET A 1 -14.99 10.29 12.62
C MET A 1 -13.57 10.46 13.10
N TYR A 2 -12.99 9.43 13.73
CA TYR A 2 -11.69 9.56 14.39
C TYR A 2 -10.55 9.56 13.36
N ILE A 3 -9.53 10.39 13.57
CA ILE A 3 -8.32 10.47 12.73
C ILE A 3 -7.69 9.08 12.51
N ARG A 4 -7.77 8.20 13.51
CA ARG A 4 -7.36 6.80 13.42
C ARG A 4 -8.05 6.04 12.27
N ASP A 5 -9.36 6.19 12.13
CA ASP A 5 -10.15 5.46 11.13
C ASP A 5 -9.82 5.97 9.71
N GLN A 6 -9.49 7.26 9.58
CA GLN A 6 -9.00 7.84 8.31
C GLN A 6 -7.61 7.32 7.94
N ILE A 7 -6.70 7.18 8.91
CA ILE A 7 -5.36 6.61 8.69
C ILE A 7 -5.45 5.14 8.26
N GLU A 8 -6.35 4.36 8.87
CA GLU A 8 -6.56 2.95 8.48
C GLU A 8 -7.11 2.82 7.06
N PHE A 9 -8.07 3.68 6.69
CA PHE A 9 -8.56 3.72 5.32
C PHE A 9 -7.45 4.09 4.33
N LEU A 10 -6.62 5.09 4.64
CA LEU A 10 -5.52 5.50 3.77
C LEU A 10 -4.46 4.40 3.61
N GLU A 11 -4.12 3.71 4.70
CA GLU A 11 -3.20 2.57 4.68
C GLU A 11 -3.73 1.44 3.78
N ALA A 12 -5.04 1.16 3.80
CA ALA A 12 -5.68 0.18 2.93
C ALA A 12 -5.61 0.58 1.45
N VAL A 13 -5.85 1.86 1.13
CA VAL A 13 -5.73 2.39 -0.24
C VAL A 13 -4.31 2.28 -0.76
N VAL A 14 -3.30 2.67 0.05
CA VAL A 14 -1.88 2.60 -0.32
C VAL A 14 -1.45 1.16 -0.57
N LYS A 15 -1.88 0.21 0.27
CA LYS A 15 -1.63 -1.23 0.06
C LYS A 15 -2.31 -1.76 -1.20
N SER A 16 -3.51 -1.28 -1.52
CA SER A 16 -4.21 -1.65 -2.75
C SER A 16 -3.49 -1.13 -4.00
N LEU A 17 -2.94 0.08 -3.95
CA LEU A 17 -2.16 0.65 -5.06
C LEU A 17 -0.86 -0.12 -5.29
N SER A 18 -0.20 -0.57 -4.22
CA SER A 18 1.02 -1.37 -4.32
C SER A 18 0.81 -2.74 -4.99
N ASN A 19 -0.42 -3.29 -4.88
CA ASN A 19 -0.81 -4.58 -5.43
C ASN A 19 -1.74 -4.48 -6.65
N TYR A 20 -1.88 -3.29 -7.24
CA TYR A 20 -2.89 -2.96 -8.26
C TYR A 20 -2.90 -3.95 -9.45
N GLU A 21 -1.74 -4.53 -9.74
CA GLU A 21 -1.49 -5.38 -10.91
C GLU A 21 -2.17 -6.74 -10.84
N TYR A 22 -2.40 -7.22 -9.63
CA TYR A 22 -3.06 -8.49 -9.38
C TYR A 22 -4.58 -8.33 -9.27
N GLY A 23 -5.10 -7.09 -9.26
CA GLY A 23 -6.51 -6.78 -9.03
C GLY A 23 -7.36 -6.71 -10.29
N GLY A 24 -6.79 -6.30 -11.43
CA GLY A 24 -7.54 -6.09 -12.67
C GLY A 24 -7.76 -7.38 -13.48
N THR A 25 -9.02 -7.66 -13.87
CA THR A 25 -9.37 -8.79 -14.77
C THR A 25 -8.53 -8.81 -16.05
N ILE A 26 -8.21 -7.63 -16.59
CA ILE A 26 -7.40 -7.46 -17.80
C ILE A 26 -5.97 -7.96 -17.60
N LEU A 27 -5.33 -7.61 -16.47
CA LEU A 27 -3.95 -8.02 -16.17
C LEU A 27 -3.87 -9.50 -15.81
N LYS A 28 -4.88 -10.07 -15.15
CA LYS A 28 -4.99 -11.53 -14.96
C LYS A 28 -5.04 -12.27 -16.29
N ASN A 29 -5.85 -11.80 -17.22
CA ASN A 29 -5.94 -12.38 -18.57
C ASN A 29 -4.63 -12.22 -19.34
N PHE A 30 -3.96 -11.08 -19.19
CA PHE A 30 -2.68 -10.82 -19.84
C PHE A 30 -1.54 -11.69 -19.28
N SER A 31 -1.50 -11.90 -17.96
CA SER A 31 -0.58 -12.87 -17.32
C SER A 31 -0.81 -14.28 -17.86
N HIS A 32 -2.08 -14.66 -18.02
CA HIS A 32 -2.44 -15.96 -18.58
C HIS A 32 -1.99 -16.10 -20.04
N TRP A 33 -2.19 -15.07 -20.87
CA TRP A 33 -1.72 -15.05 -22.26
C TRP A 33 -0.20 -15.05 -22.37
N SER A 34 0.49 -14.25 -21.55
CA SER A 34 1.95 -14.24 -21.47
C SER A 34 2.50 -15.61 -21.09
N SER A 35 1.84 -16.30 -20.15
CA SER A 35 2.17 -17.68 -19.75
C SER A 35 1.94 -18.67 -20.90
N MET A 36 0.81 -18.59 -21.61
CA MET A 36 0.56 -19.44 -22.78
C MET A 36 1.58 -19.20 -23.90
N ILE A 37 1.94 -17.94 -24.17
CA ILE A 37 2.95 -17.59 -25.16
C ILE A 37 4.31 -18.16 -24.74
N ALA A 38 4.70 -18.00 -23.47
CA ALA A 38 5.93 -18.55 -22.93
C ALA A 38 5.99 -20.08 -23.05
N GLU A 39 4.88 -20.77 -22.76
CA GLU A 39 4.76 -22.23 -22.86
C GLU A 39 4.85 -22.70 -24.32
N SER A 40 4.17 -22.02 -25.23
CA SER A 40 4.23 -22.29 -26.69
C SER A 40 5.62 -22.06 -27.28
N ALA A 41 6.35 -21.08 -26.76
CA ALA A 41 7.69 -20.70 -27.22
C ALA A 41 8.82 -21.47 -26.48
N LYS A 42 8.49 -22.42 -25.59
CA LYS A 42 9.46 -23.16 -24.74
C LYS A 42 10.38 -22.24 -23.92
N ILE A 43 9.89 -21.08 -23.51
CA ILE A 43 10.64 -20.11 -22.71
C ILE A 43 10.72 -20.61 -21.26
N LYS A 44 11.94 -20.78 -20.73
CA LYS A 44 12.16 -21.31 -19.37
C LYS A 44 11.62 -20.35 -18.30
N TYR A 45 10.72 -20.87 -17.46
CA TYR A 45 10.27 -20.39 -16.15
C TYR A 45 10.21 -18.86 -15.96
N LEU A 46 9.00 -18.30 -16.13
CA LEU A 46 8.63 -16.99 -15.62
C LEU A 46 8.61 -17.05 -14.08
N LYS A 47 9.39 -16.19 -13.43
CA LYS A 47 9.39 -16.05 -11.98
C LYS A 47 8.28 -15.05 -11.65
N LYS A 48 7.20 -15.56 -11.04
CA LYS A 48 5.95 -14.89 -10.63
C LYS A 48 6.08 -13.68 -9.67
N ASP A 49 7.17 -12.94 -9.68
CA ASP A 49 7.37 -11.79 -8.78
C ASP A 49 6.70 -10.51 -9.33
N ASP A 50 6.57 -10.37 -10.66
CA ASP A 50 6.01 -9.17 -11.31
C ASP A 50 5.60 -9.42 -12.78
N ILE A 51 4.33 -9.13 -13.12
CA ILE A 51 3.76 -9.39 -14.46
C ILE A 51 4.48 -8.61 -15.57
N TYR A 52 4.96 -7.40 -15.25
CA TYR A 52 5.62 -6.55 -16.23
C TYR A 52 7.04 -7.06 -16.52
N THR A 53 7.79 -7.47 -15.50
CA THR A 53 9.08 -8.16 -15.65
C THR A 53 8.93 -9.45 -16.46
N ASP A 54 7.92 -10.27 -16.16
CA ASP A 54 7.64 -11.51 -16.89
C ASP A 54 7.32 -11.24 -18.38
N THR A 55 6.51 -10.21 -18.64
CA THR A 55 6.16 -9.81 -20.01
C THR A 55 7.35 -9.25 -20.78
N SER A 56 8.22 -8.48 -20.13
CA SER A 56 9.47 -8.02 -20.73
C SER A 56 10.34 -9.20 -21.18
N PHE A 57 10.47 -10.21 -20.31
CA PHE A 57 11.24 -11.41 -20.62
C PHE A 57 10.68 -12.18 -21.82
N VAL A 58 9.35 -12.33 -21.92
CA VAL A 58 8.70 -12.92 -23.09
C VAL A 58 9.01 -12.12 -24.36
N GLY A 59 8.91 -10.79 -24.31
CA GLY A 59 9.26 -9.92 -25.42
C GLY A 59 10.70 -10.10 -25.91
N MET A 60 11.64 -10.18 -24.97
CA MET A 60 13.07 -10.36 -25.25
C MET A 60 13.34 -11.73 -25.90
N GLN A 61 12.70 -12.79 -25.39
CA GLN A 61 12.86 -14.14 -25.93
C GLN A 61 12.23 -14.29 -27.32
N LEU A 62 11.07 -13.65 -27.55
CA LEU A 62 10.46 -13.57 -28.87
C LEU A 62 11.41 -12.86 -29.85
N GLY A 63 11.98 -11.72 -29.48
CA GLY A 63 12.95 -10.99 -30.33
C GLY A 63 14.20 -11.81 -30.67
N ASN A 64 14.63 -12.71 -29.78
CA ASN A 64 15.76 -13.61 -30.03
C ASN A 64 15.41 -14.82 -30.91
N SER A 65 14.13 -15.18 -31.01
CA SER A 65 13.66 -16.33 -31.79
C SER A 65 13.16 -15.96 -33.19
N VAL A 66 12.98 -14.67 -33.50
CA VAL A 66 12.64 -14.22 -34.87
C VAL A 66 13.88 -13.86 -35.70
N SER A 67 13.87 -14.29 -36.96
CA SER A 67 14.88 -13.96 -37.97
C SER A 67 14.62 -12.62 -38.67
N ASP A 68 13.36 -12.16 -38.69
CA ASP A 68 12.97 -10.90 -39.33
C ASP A 68 13.45 -9.70 -38.51
N LYS A 69 14.19 -8.78 -39.15
CA LYS A 69 14.81 -7.62 -38.49
C LYS A 69 13.80 -6.62 -37.96
N LYS A 70 12.69 -6.37 -38.67
CA LYS A 70 11.61 -5.47 -38.22
C LYS A 70 10.85 -6.10 -37.06
N LEU A 71 10.54 -7.39 -37.15
CA LEU A 71 9.81 -8.06 -36.08
C LEU A 71 10.66 -8.15 -34.81
N LYS A 72 11.97 -8.39 -34.95
CA LYS A 72 12.92 -8.36 -33.84
C LYS A 72 12.98 -6.99 -33.16
N GLU A 73 12.98 -5.91 -33.93
CA GLU A 73 12.95 -4.54 -33.40
C GLU A 73 11.66 -4.27 -32.61
N VAL A 74 10.50 -4.68 -33.13
CA VAL A 74 9.22 -4.58 -32.43
C VAL A 74 9.22 -5.37 -31.11
N CYS A 75 9.72 -6.61 -31.12
CA CYS A 75 9.83 -7.42 -29.91
C CYS A 75 10.76 -6.80 -28.86
N ASN A 76 11.88 -6.21 -29.28
CA ASN A 76 12.80 -5.51 -28.38
C ASN A 76 12.15 -4.24 -27.79
N ASN A 77 11.47 -3.44 -28.61
CA ASN A 77 10.75 -2.25 -28.15
C ASN A 77 9.64 -2.62 -27.16
N PHE A 78 8.93 -3.71 -27.42
CA PHE A 78 7.94 -4.28 -26.51
C PHE A 78 8.59 -4.70 -25.18
N ALA A 79 9.69 -5.44 -25.23
CA ALA A 79 10.43 -5.87 -24.03
C ALA A 79 10.89 -4.67 -23.19
N SER A 80 11.51 -3.66 -23.83
CA SER A 80 11.98 -2.45 -23.16
C SER A 80 10.84 -1.63 -22.55
N ALA A 81 9.69 -1.52 -23.21
CA ALA A 81 8.54 -0.81 -22.67
C ALA A 81 8.04 -1.46 -21.36
N TYR A 82 7.95 -2.79 -21.33
CA TYR A 82 7.52 -3.53 -20.15
C TYR A 82 8.56 -3.51 -19.02
N GLU A 83 9.86 -3.51 -19.33
CA GLU A 83 10.92 -3.34 -18.33
C GLU A 83 10.85 -1.95 -17.68
N ASN A 84 10.61 -0.90 -18.48
CA ASN A 84 10.46 0.46 -17.97
C ASN A 84 9.25 0.57 -17.02
N ILE A 85 8.13 -0.10 -17.33
CA ILE A 85 6.96 -0.17 -16.45
C ILE A 85 7.31 -0.89 -15.15
N ALA A 86 7.99 -2.04 -15.23
CA ALA A 86 8.44 -2.80 -14.06
C ALA A 86 9.34 -1.95 -13.15
N GLN A 87 10.28 -1.21 -13.73
CA GLN A 87 11.16 -0.31 -12.99
C GLN A 87 10.39 0.84 -12.31
N ALA A 88 9.50 1.51 -13.06
CA ALA A 88 8.66 2.58 -12.51
C ALA A 88 7.78 2.08 -11.35
N LYS A 89 7.25 0.86 -11.45
CA LYS A 89 6.51 0.19 -10.39
C LYS A 89 7.38 -0.04 -9.16
N ARG A 90 8.60 -0.55 -9.30
CA ARG A 90 9.51 -0.76 -8.14
C ARG A 90 9.72 0.55 -7.39
N THR A 91 10.02 1.63 -8.11
CA THR A 91 10.14 2.97 -7.51
C THR A 91 8.83 3.46 -6.87
N MET A 92 7.68 3.19 -7.47
CA MET A 92 6.38 3.49 -6.87
C MET A 92 6.19 2.73 -5.55
N ASN A 93 6.47 1.43 -5.54
CA ASN A 93 6.31 0.58 -4.36
C ASN A 93 7.24 0.97 -3.22
N GLU A 94 8.48 1.39 -3.52
CA GLU A 94 9.39 1.99 -2.53
C GLU A 94 8.75 3.22 -1.87
N LYS A 95 8.25 4.17 -2.68
CA LYS A 95 7.57 5.37 -2.16
C LYS A 95 6.32 5.04 -1.35
N LEU A 96 5.52 4.07 -1.80
CA LEU A 96 4.31 3.64 -1.08
C LEU A 96 4.68 2.97 0.26
N SER A 97 5.79 2.25 0.32
CA SER A 97 6.32 1.68 1.57
C SER A 97 6.71 2.79 2.56
N ASP A 98 7.39 3.84 2.10
CA ASP A 98 7.73 4.99 2.94
C ASP A 98 6.47 5.66 3.51
N ILE A 99 5.44 5.85 2.67
CA ILE A 99 4.15 6.40 3.10
C ILE A 99 3.49 5.51 4.16
N ILE A 100 3.53 4.18 4.00
CA ILE A 100 2.98 3.25 5.02
C ILE A 100 3.71 3.42 6.35
N GLN A 101 5.04 3.58 6.34
CA GLN A 101 5.81 3.81 7.56
C GLN A 101 5.41 5.12 8.23
N GLU A 102 5.27 6.22 7.47
CA GLU A 102 4.81 7.50 7.98
C GLU A 102 3.40 7.43 8.59
N LEU A 103 2.47 6.74 7.92
CA LEU A 103 1.12 6.49 8.43
C LEU A 103 1.15 5.69 9.74
N GLY A 104 2.06 4.72 9.85
CA GLY A 104 2.29 3.98 11.10
C GLY A 104 2.73 4.88 12.25
N LEU A 105 3.61 5.86 11.98
CA LEU A 105 4.04 6.85 12.98
C LEU A 105 2.88 7.77 13.39
N LEU A 106 2.10 8.26 12.43
CA LEU A 106 0.91 9.07 12.68
C LEU A 106 -0.13 8.32 13.51
N LYS A 107 -0.35 7.04 13.22
CA LYS A 107 -1.26 6.16 13.99
C LYS A 107 -0.82 6.05 15.46
N LYS A 108 0.48 5.89 15.71
CA LYS A 108 1.03 5.86 17.08
C LYS A 108 0.82 7.19 17.81
N LYS A 109 1.12 8.31 17.15
CA LYS A 109 0.89 9.65 17.72
C LYS A 109 -0.59 9.91 18.02
N SER A 110 -1.49 9.55 17.12
CA SER A 110 -2.94 9.68 17.34
C SER A 110 -3.38 8.93 18.59
N LYS A 111 -2.90 7.70 18.81
CA LYS A 111 -3.22 6.93 20.03
C LYS A 111 -2.72 7.61 21.30
N GLN A 112 -1.54 8.23 21.27
CA GLN A 112 -1.01 8.97 22.42
C GLN A 112 -1.88 10.18 22.76
N ILE A 113 -2.30 10.93 21.74
CA ILE A 113 -3.19 12.09 21.91
C ILE A 113 -4.54 11.64 22.50
N ASP A 114 -5.11 10.56 21.99
CA ASP A 114 -6.39 10.05 22.50
C ASP A 114 -6.28 9.59 23.98
N MET A 115 -5.15 8.98 24.36
CA MET A 115 -4.87 8.63 25.75
C MET A 115 -4.76 9.87 26.64
N GLN A 116 -4.03 10.91 26.18
CA GLN A 116 -3.91 12.18 26.91
C GLN A 116 -5.26 12.88 27.07
N ARG A 117 -6.10 12.88 26.03
CA ARG A 117 -7.46 13.43 26.09
C ARG A 117 -8.31 12.72 27.14
N LYS A 118 -8.19 11.39 27.21
CA LYS A 118 -8.87 10.62 28.25
C LYS A 118 -8.37 11.01 29.65
N THR A 119 -7.06 11.06 29.86
CA THR A 119 -6.48 11.48 31.15
C THR A 119 -6.97 12.86 31.57
N VAL A 120 -6.99 13.84 30.67
CA VAL A 120 -7.50 15.19 30.97
C VAL A 120 -8.99 15.16 31.34
N SER A 121 -9.79 14.37 30.63
CA SER A 121 -11.22 14.22 30.94
C SER A 121 -11.43 13.60 32.32
N ASP A 122 -10.69 12.54 32.64
CA ASP A 122 -10.77 11.84 33.93
C ASP A 122 -10.34 12.78 35.07
N THR A 123 -9.20 13.47 34.92
CA THR A 123 -8.74 14.46 35.92
C THR A 123 -9.72 15.61 36.11
N ARG A 124 -10.39 16.08 35.04
CA ARG A 124 -11.42 17.11 35.17
C ARG A 124 -12.60 16.62 36.00
N TYR A 125 -13.04 15.38 35.75
CA TYR A 125 -14.13 14.77 36.51
C TYR A 125 -13.77 14.62 37.99
N ASP A 126 -12.57 14.12 38.30
CA ASP A 126 -12.08 13.97 39.67
C ASP A 126 -12.04 15.34 40.40
N LEU A 127 -11.58 16.40 39.71
CA LEU A 127 -11.56 17.75 40.28
C LEU A 127 -12.96 18.32 40.53
N GLU A 128 -13.91 18.08 39.62
CA GLU A 128 -15.31 18.49 39.77
C GLU A 128 -15.96 17.78 40.98
N GLU A 129 -15.70 16.48 41.15
CA GLU A 129 -16.17 15.68 42.30
C GLU A 129 -15.58 16.20 43.63
N MET A 130 -14.26 16.42 43.68
CA MET A 130 -13.59 16.99 44.85
C MET A 130 -14.12 18.39 45.21
N GLN A 131 -14.47 19.20 44.21
CA GLN A 131 -15.04 20.53 44.44
C GLN A 131 -16.44 20.43 45.06
N GLN A 132 -17.30 19.54 44.54
CA GLN A 132 -18.63 19.32 45.10
C GLN A 132 -18.59 18.77 46.52
N ASP A 133 -17.70 17.82 46.81
CA ASP A 133 -17.49 17.26 48.14
C ASP A 133 -17.03 18.31 49.16
N ASN A 134 -16.20 19.27 48.74
CA ASN A 134 -15.76 20.35 49.61
C ASN A 134 -16.88 21.36 49.89
N ILE A 135 -17.68 21.71 48.88
CA ILE A 135 -18.85 22.58 49.07
C ILE A 135 -19.83 21.97 50.07
N HIS A 136 -20.13 20.67 49.95
CA HIS A 136 -21.02 19.99 50.89
C HIS A 136 -20.51 19.96 52.33
N LYS A 137 -19.18 19.85 52.53
CA LYS A 137 -18.56 19.87 53.87
C LYS A 137 -18.58 21.25 54.53
N ASP A 138 -18.48 22.32 53.75
CA ASP A 138 -18.55 23.69 54.28
C ASP A 138 -19.99 24.09 54.67
N ASP A 139 -20.98 23.60 53.92
CA ASP A 139 -22.40 23.77 54.26
C ASP A 139 -22.80 23.04 55.56
N THR A 140 -22.18 21.88 55.85
CA THR A 140 -22.45 21.11 57.08
C THR A 140 -21.74 21.65 58.32
N LYS A 141 -20.65 22.43 58.16
CA LYS A 141 -19.95 23.08 59.29
C LYS A 141 -20.54 24.45 59.68
N SER A 142 -21.35 25.03 58.80
CA SER A 142 -21.94 26.36 58.98
C SER A 142 -23.36 26.33 59.59
N ASN A 143 -23.88 25.14 59.89
CA ASN A 143 -25.10 24.88 60.67
C ASN A 143 -24.75 24.28 62.04
#